data_AF-A0A914IUH9-F1
#
_entry.id   AF-A0A914IUH9-F1
#
_cell.length_a   1.000
_cell.length_b   1.000
_cell.length_c   1.000
_cell.angle_alpha   90.00
_cell.angle_beta   90.00
_cell.angle_gamma   90.00
#
_symmetry.space_group_name_H-M   'P 1'
#
loop_
_entity.id
_entity.type
_entity.pdbx_description
1 polymer ?
#
loop_
_entity_poly.entity_id
_entity_poly.type
_entity_poly.pdbx_seq_one_letter_code
_entity_poly.pdbx_strand_id
1 'polypeptide(L)'
;MSDEDFCTICLENVDEENRFVTQECGHHFGKQCIAEYVDQVSKENEQRYHETDDELRPQLDMSIHCPVCRTTLNDEQFSAIRE
;
A
#
# COMPACT_ATOMS: atom_id res chain seq x y z
N MET A 1 13.59 4.43 23.34
CA MET A 1 12.48 4.35 22.38
C MET A 1 13.03 4.95 21.11
N SER A 2 13.44 4.13 20.15
CA SER A 2 13.90 4.63 18.84
C SER A 2 12.68 4.96 17.99
N ASP A 3 12.75 6.02 17.19
CA ASP A 3 11.69 6.46 16.24
C ASP A 3 11.41 5.45 15.11
N GLU A 4 11.93 4.23 15.22
CA GLU A 4 11.90 3.18 14.19
C GLU A 4 10.58 2.38 14.20
N ASP A 5 9.68 2.65 15.15
CA ASP A 5 8.44 1.90 15.36
C ASP A 5 7.19 2.65 14.90
N PHE A 6 7.36 3.80 14.24
CA PHE A 6 6.28 4.71 13.92
C PHE A 6 5.63 4.40 12.56
N CYS A 7 4.30 4.21 12.53
CA CYS A 7 3.55 4.06 11.30
C CYS A 7 3.17 5.43 10.73
N THR A 8 3.62 5.73 9.51
CA THR A 8 3.38 7.03 8.88
C THR A 8 1.94 7.20 8.36
N ILE A 9 1.09 6.18 8.44
CA ILE A 9 -0.33 6.25 8.06
C ILE A 9 -1.18 6.73 9.24
N CYS A 10 -1.10 6.04 10.39
CA CYS A 10 -1.89 6.39 11.58
C CYS A 10 -1.18 7.35 12.53
N LEU A 11 0.12 7.59 12.33
CA LEU A 11 0.95 8.42 13.21
C LEU A 11 1.06 7.88 14.64
N GLU A 12 1.01 6.55 14.79
CA GLU A 12 1.17 5.85 16.07
C GLU A 12 2.33 4.84 16.02
N ASN A 13 2.85 4.48 17.20
CA ASN A 13 3.81 3.39 17.33
C ASN A 13 3.13 2.05 17.09
N VAL A 14 3.82 1.14 16.44
CA VAL A 14 3.31 -0.18 16.07
C VAL A 14 4.24 -1.25 16.62
N ASP A 15 3.69 -2.19 17.39
CA ASP A 15 4.42 -3.35 17.89
C ASP A 15 4.92 -4.24 16.74
N GLU A 16 6.03 -4.96 16.95
CA GLU A 16 6.63 -5.83 15.91
C GLU A 16 5.61 -6.84 15.34
N GLU A 17 4.73 -7.41 16.18
CA GLU A 17 3.69 -8.36 15.77
C GLU A 17 2.65 -7.76 14.82
N ASN A 18 2.38 -6.46 14.95
CA ASN A 18 1.41 -5.72 14.16
C ASN A 18 2.06 -4.92 13.03
N ARG A 19 3.36 -5.09 12.79
CA ARG A 19 4.11 -4.40 11.77
C ARG A 19 4.15 -5.17 10.47
N PHE A 20 3.93 -4.47 9.38
CA PHE A 20 4.23 -4.92 8.03
C PHE A 20 5.43 -4.15 7.51
N VAL A 21 6.41 -4.85 6.93
CA VAL A 21 7.58 -4.23 6.31
C VAL A 21 7.55 -4.49 4.82
N THR A 22 7.65 -3.42 4.04
CA THR A 22 7.72 -3.54 2.59
C THR A 22 9.07 -4.13 2.18
N GLN A 23 9.06 -5.26 1.46
CA GLN A 23 10.28 -5.98 1.08
C GLN A 23 11.19 -5.14 0.15
N GLU A 24 10.61 -4.42 -0.81
CA GLU A 24 11.38 -3.67 -1.83
C GLU A 24 12.02 -2.38 -1.31
N CYS A 25 11.40 -1.71 -0.32
CA CYS A 25 11.84 -0.37 0.12
C CYS A 25 12.02 -0.23 1.64
N GLY A 26 11.76 -1.26 2.43
CA GLY A 26 12.02 -1.31 3.87
C GLY A 26 11.12 -0.44 4.74
N HIS A 27 10.19 0.33 4.16
CA HIS A 27 9.23 1.12 4.94
C HIS A 27 8.25 0.21 5.67
N HIS A 28 7.94 0.56 6.91
CA HIS A 28 7.04 -0.20 7.76
C HIS A 28 5.76 0.56 8.11
N PHE A 29 4.71 -0.22 8.34
CA PHE A 29 3.36 0.27 8.63
C PHE A 29 2.67 -0.67 9.61
N GLY A 30 1.60 -0.21 10.26
CA GLY A 30 0.65 -1.13 10.90
C GLY A 30 0.01 -2.03 9.84
N LYS A 31 -0.10 -3.33 10.11
CA LYS A 31 -0.73 -4.32 9.21
C LYS A 31 -2.13 -3.87 8.78
N GLN A 32 -2.96 -3.44 9.73
CA GLN A 32 -4.29 -2.91 9.43
C GLN A 32 -4.22 -1.63 8.58
N CYS A 33 -3.31 -0.71 8.89
CA CYS A 33 -3.18 0.55 8.16
C CYS A 33 -2.79 0.32 6.69
N ILE A 34 -1.84 -0.58 6.42
CA ILE A 34 -1.44 -0.87 5.05
C ILE A 34 -2.52 -1.67 4.29
N ALA A 35 -3.26 -2.54 4.97
CA ALA A 35 -4.41 -3.24 4.38
C ALA A 35 -5.51 -2.27 3.94
N GLU A 36 -5.91 -1.35 4.82
CA GLU A 36 -6.91 -0.33 4.50
C GLU A 36 -6.43 0.59 3.36
N TYR A 37 -5.15 0.97 3.35
CA TYR A 37 -4.54 1.73 2.25
C TYR A 37 -4.65 0.98 0.91
N VAL A 38 -4.23 -0.29 0.89
CA VAL A 38 -4.24 -1.13 -0.31
C VAL A 38 -5.66 -1.30 -0.84
N ASP A 39 -6.64 -1.52 0.04
CA ASP A 39 -8.04 -1.65 -0.34
C ASP A 39 -8.62 -0.35 -0.90
N GLN A 40 -8.27 0.78 -0.31
CA GLN A 40 -8.69 2.09 -0.79
C GLN A 40 -8.13 2.37 -2.20
N VAL A 41 -6.82 2.20 -2.40
CA VAL A 41 -6.19 2.41 -3.71
C VAL A 41 -6.72 1.43 -4.77
N SER A 42 -7.00 0.18 -4.38
CA SER A 42 -7.62 -0.80 -5.29
C SER A 42 -8.99 -0.34 -5.78
N LYS A 43 -9.84 0.18 -4.89
CA LYS A 43 -11.16 0.72 -5.24
C LYS A 43 -11.05 1.95 -6.14
N GLU A 44 -10.12 2.85 -5.83
CA GLU A 44 -9.87 4.05 -6.65
C GLU A 44 -9.38 3.67 -8.05
N ASN A 45 -8.51 2.66 -8.15
CA ASN A 45 -8.04 2.14 -9.43
C ASN A 45 -9.19 1.51 -10.23
N GLU A 46 -10.04 0.70 -9.61
CA GLU A 46 -11.23 0.13 -10.25
C GLU A 46 -12.17 1.22 -10.78
N GLN A 47 -12.45 2.26 -9.98
CA GLN A 47 -13.26 3.39 -10.41
C GLN A 47 -12.62 4.12 -11.60
N ARG A 48 -11.34 4.46 -11.52
CA ARG A 48 -10.59 5.10 -12.62
C ARG A 48 -10.64 4.26 -13.89
N TYR A 49 -10.50 2.94 -13.76
CA TYR A 49 -10.58 2.02 -14.89
C TYR A 49 -11.94 2.10 -15.57
N HIS A 50 -13.04 2.10 -14.80
CA HIS A 50 -14.40 2.18 -15.36
C HIS A 50 -14.74 3.55 -15.96
N GLU A 51 -14.20 4.64 -15.42
CA GLU A 51 -14.42 6.01 -15.91
C GLU A 51 -13.57 6.39 -17.14
N THR A 52 -12.47 5.65 -17.37
CA THR A 52 -11.56 5.92 -18.50
C THR A 52 -12.08 5.29 -19.79
N ASP A 53 -12.02 6.05 -20.88
CA ASP A 53 -12.34 5.57 -22.24
C ASP A 53 -11.51 4.33 -22.62
N ASP A 54 -12.12 3.42 -23.38
CA ASP A 54 -11.52 2.15 -23.79
C ASP A 54 -10.16 2.32 -24.49
N GLU A 55 -9.99 3.41 -25.27
CA GLU A 55 -8.73 3.72 -25.96
C GLU A 55 -7.60 4.17 -25.01
N LEU A 56 -7.96 4.76 -23.87
CA LEU A 56 -7.02 5.30 -22.88
C LEU A 56 -6.74 4.31 -21.74
N ARG A 57 -7.66 3.39 -21.47
CA ARG A 57 -7.58 2.40 -20.40
C ARG A 57 -6.30 1.55 -20.39
N PRO A 58 -5.72 1.10 -21.52
CA PRO A 58 -4.44 0.36 -21.52
C PRO A 58 -3.24 1.16 -21.01
N GLN A 59 -3.36 2.49 -20.90
CA GLN A 59 -2.29 3.38 -20.45
C GLN A 59 -2.39 3.69 -18.95
N LEU A 60 -3.43 3.18 -18.26
CA LEU A 60 -3.59 3.42 -16.83
C LEU A 60 -2.57 2.63 -16.02
N ASP A 61 -1.83 3.33 -15.18
CA ASP A 61 -1.10 2.70 -14.09
C ASP A 61 -2.08 2.29 -12.98
N MET A 62 -2.20 0.98 -12.82
CA MET A 62 -3.04 0.29 -11.83
C MET A 62 -2.20 -0.32 -10.70
N SER A 63 -0.88 -0.12 -10.72
CA SER A 63 0.00 -0.57 -9.65
C SER A 63 -0.28 0.18 -8.36
N ILE A 64 -0.08 -0.53 -7.24
CA ILE A 64 -0.15 0.06 -5.90
C ILE A 64 1.27 0.33 -5.44
N HIS A 65 1.47 1.52 -4.89
CA HIS A 65 2.79 2.04 -4.57
C HIS A 65 2.93 2.23 -3.06
N CYS A 66 4.15 2.18 -2.54
CA CYS A 66 4.45 2.49 -1.16
C CYS A 66 3.99 3.93 -0.83
N PRO A 67 3.23 4.17 0.26
CA PRO A 67 2.76 5.51 0.65
C PRO A 67 3.88 6.54 0.86
N VAL A 68 5.10 6.07 1.17
CA VAL A 68 6.23 6.93 1.52
C VAL A 68 7.09 7.27 0.30
N CYS A 69 7.56 6.26 -0.42
CA CYS A 69 8.58 6.43 -1.47
C CYS A 69 8.07 6.13 -2.89
N ARG A 70 6.81 5.70 -3.03
CA ARG A 70 6.18 5.30 -4.30
C ARG A 70 6.85 4.13 -5.04
N THR A 71 7.67 3.33 -4.36
CA THR A 71 8.12 2.04 -4.91
C THR A 71 6.91 1.12 -5.05
N THR A 72 6.74 0.48 -6.20
CA THR A 72 5.65 -0.49 -6.44
C THR A 72 5.68 -1.62 -5.42
N LEU A 73 4.52 -1.97 -4.85
CA LEU A 73 4.36 -3.17 -4.04
C LEU A 73 4.23 -4.38 -4.96
N ASN A 74 5.02 -5.42 -4.71
CA ASN A 74 4.99 -6.64 -5.52
C ASN A 74 3.78 -7.55 -5.14
N ASP A 75 3.49 -8.57 -5.96
CA ASP A 75 2.33 -9.46 -5.77
C ASP A 75 2.38 -10.24 -4.45
N GLU A 76 3.57 -10.61 -3.98
CA GLU A 76 3.78 -11.31 -2.71
C GLU A 76 3.39 -10.40 -1.54
N GLN A 77 3.87 -9.15 -1.56
CA GLN A 77 3.52 -8.13 -0.56
C GLN A 77 2.03 -7.83 -0.58
N PHE A 78 1.42 -7.69 -1.75
CA PHE A 78 -0.02 -7.44 -1.87
C PHE A 78 -0.85 -8.59 -1.31
N SER A 79 -0.41 -9.83 -1.53
CA SER A 79 -1.06 -11.02 -0.96
C SER A 79 -0.94 -11.06 0.56
N ALA A 80 0.27 -10.83 1.10
CA ALA A 80 0.53 -10.83 2.54
C ALA A 80 -0.20 -9.70 3.30
N ILE A 81 -0.51 -8.59 2.63
CA ILE A 81 -1.29 -7.48 3.22
C ILE A 81 -2.78 -7.87 3.38
N ARG A 82 -3.28 -8.81 2.58
CA ARG A 82 -4.69 -9.20 2.52
C ARG A 82 -5.04 -10.51 3.24
N GLU A 83 -4.07 -11.17 3.86
CA GLU A 83 -4.27 -12.34 4.75
C GLU A 83 -4.71 -11.91 6.17
#